data_AF-A0A7X7EZM4-F1
#
_entry.id   AF-A0A7X7EZM4-F1
#
_cell.length_a   1.000
_cell.length_b   1.000
_cell.length_c   1.000
_cell.angle_alpha   90.00
_cell.angle_beta   90.00
_cell.angle_gamma   90.00
#
_symmetry.space_group_name_H-M   'P 1'
#
loop_
_entity.id
_entity.type
_entity.pdbx_description
1 polymer ?
#
loop_
_entity_poly.entity_id
_entity_poly.type
_entity_poly.pdbx_seq_one_letter_code
_entity_poly.pdbx_strand_id
1 'polypeptide(L)'
;DYTQSSGSVLGIELDPTSEMCDKLVAGALALDGTLNVTSLGGEFANGQVFDVLDWASLGGTFETVNLPTLAAGLSWDTSDLYTTGELRVVPEPATMSLLFVGLIGVAGLARRRP
;
A
#
# COMPACT_ATOMS: atom_id res chain seq x y z
N ASP A 1 8.24 23.87 -0.79
CA ASP A 1 7.15 23.34 0.04
C ASP A 1 6.01 22.88 -0.83
N TYR A 2 5.21 21.93 -0.33
CA TYR A 2 4.01 21.41 -0.99
C TYR A 2 2.91 21.23 0.06
N THR A 3 1.69 21.64 -0.28
CA THR A 3 0.50 21.45 0.55
C THR A 3 -0.63 20.91 -0.31
N GLN A 4 -1.20 19.79 0.14
CA GLN A 4 -2.41 19.22 -0.42
C GLN A 4 -3.61 19.49 0.50
N SER A 5 -4.78 19.69 -0.09
CA SER A 5 -6.05 19.87 0.63
C SER A 5 -6.91 18.61 0.52
N SER A 6 -7.84 18.38 1.46
CA SER A 6 -8.71 17.19 1.52
C SER A 6 -9.44 16.78 0.23
N GLY A 7 -9.81 17.75 -0.63
CA GLY A 7 -10.45 17.46 -1.92
C GLY A 7 -9.50 17.15 -3.08
N SER A 8 -8.18 17.17 -2.84
CA SER A 8 -7.16 17.03 -3.89
C SER A 8 -6.62 15.60 -3.98
N VAL A 9 -6.07 15.27 -5.15
CA VAL A 9 -5.48 13.97 -5.45
C VAL A 9 -4.04 14.16 -5.90
N LEU A 10 -3.11 13.45 -5.28
CA LEU A 10 -1.74 13.25 -5.79
C LEU A 10 -1.72 11.94 -6.60
N GLY A 11 -1.36 12.03 -7.88
CA GLY A 11 -1.11 10.87 -8.73
C GLY A 11 0.36 10.46 -8.68
N ILE A 12 0.64 9.16 -8.57
CA ILE A 12 1.97 8.56 -8.65
C ILE A 12 1.90 7.34 -9.55
N GLU A 13 2.78 7.25 -10.53
CA GLU A 13 2.89 6.09 -11.41
C GLU A 13 4.05 5.18 -10.97
N LEU A 14 3.79 3.87 -10.93
CA LEU A 14 4.80 2.83 -10.70
C LEU A 14 5.00 2.00 -11.96
N ASP A 15 6.25 1.67 -12.26
CA ASP A 15 6.62 0.64 -13.22
C ASP A 15 7.28 -0.54 -12.48
N PRO A 16 6.52 -1.61 -12.18
CA PRO A 16 7.04 -2.81 -11.55
C PRO A 16 8.13 -3.52 -12.33
N THR A 17 8.16 -3.37 -13.66
CA THR A 17 9.10 -4.08 -14.53
C THR A 17 10.49 -3.47 -14.45
N SER A 18 10.56 -2.14 -14.40
CA SER A 18 11.82 -1.40 -14.29
C SER A 18 12.16 -0.98 -12.87
N GLU A 19 11.27 -1.21 -11.91
CA GLU A 19 11.34 -0.73 -10.52
C GLU A 19 11.51 0.80 -10.42
N MET A 20 10.94 1.52 -11.40
CA MET A 20 10.91 2.98 -11.42
C MET A 20 9.56 3.49 -10.93
N CYS A 21 9.54 4.71 -10.39
CA CYS A 21 8.31 5.38 -9.99
C CYS A 21 8.44 6.90 -10.10
N ASP A 22 7.28 7.56 -10.15
CA ASP A 22 7.20 8.97 -9.81
C ASP A 22 7.54 9.20 -8.34
N LYS A 23 8.06 10.39 -8.05
CA LYS A 23 8.40 10.81 -6.69
C LYS A 23 8.10 12.28 -6.48
N LEU A 24 7.33 12.60 -5.44
CA LEU A 24 7.14 13.97 -4.98
C LEU A 24 8.26 14.34 -3.99
N VAL A 25 9.02 15.39 -4.29
CA VAL A 25 10.08 15.91 -3.41
C VAL A 25 9.73 17.31 -2.93
N ALA A 26 9.72 17.54 -1.63
CA ALA A 26 9.41 18.83 -1.02
C ALA A 26 10.33 19.17 0.16
N GLY A 27 10.37 20.44 0.57
CA GLY A 27 10.99 20.85 1.84
C GLY A 27 10.02 20.54 2.99
N ALA A 28 9.04 21.42 3.19
CA ALA A 28 7.85 21.10 3.97
C ALA A 28 6.80 20.42 3.09
N LEU A 29 6.33 19.25 3.54
CA LEU A 29 5.27 18.47 2.91
C LEU A 29 4.06 18.41 3.85
N ALA A 30 2.94 19.02 3.45
CA ALA A 30 1.67 18.95 4.16
C ALA A 30 0.66 18.12 3.35
N LEU A 31 0.24 16.99 3.90
CA LEU A 31 -0.61 16.01 3.22
C LEU A 31 -2.02 15.99 3.78
N ASP A 32 -2.98 15.87 2.86
CA ASP A 32 -4.40 15.70 3.10
C ASP A 32 -5.01 15.06 1.82
N GLY A 33 -6.26 14.63 1.88
CA GLY A 33 -6.98 14.09 0.72
C GLY A 33 -6.44 12.75 0.24
N THR A 34 -6.26 12.57 -1.07
CA THR A 34 -6.00 11.24 -1.65
C THR A 34 -4.61 11.12 -2.28
N LEU A 35 -3.91 10.02 -1.99
CA LEU A 35 -2.85 9.48 -2.83
C LEU A 35 -3.44 8.40 -3.74
N ASN A 36 -3.27 8.57 -5.05
CA ASN A 36 -3.73 7.62 -6.04
C ASN A 36 -2.55 7.07 -6.84
N VAL A 37 -2.19 5.82 -6.55
CA VAL A 37 -1.06 5.13 -7.19
C VAL A 37 -1.58 4.24 -8.32
N THR A 38 -0.99 4.39 -9.51
CA THR A 38 -1.31 3.58 -10.69
C THR A 38 -0.10 2.76 -11.12
N SER A 39 -0.35 1.61 -11.74
CA SER A 39 0.71 0.80 -12.37
C SER A 39 0.70 1.04 -13.88
N LEU A 40 1.87 1.26 -14.46
CA LEU A 40 2.08 1.36 -15.91
C LEU A 40 2.05 -0.01 -16.61
N GLY A 41 1.92 -1.10 -15.84
CA GLY A 41 1.84 -2.47 -16.33
C GLY A 41 3.02 -3.32 -15.87
N GLY A 42 2.85 -4.65 -15.93
CA GLY A 42 3.77 -5.61 -15.34
C GLY A 42 3.28 -6.17 -14.02
N GLU A 43 3.93 -7.24 -13.56
CA GLU A 43 3.58 -7.92 -12.33
C GLU A 43 4.49 -7.45 -11.20
N PHE A 44 3.88 -7.08 -10.07
CA PHE A 44 4.64 -6.78 -8.86
C PHE A 44 5.23 -8.05 -8.27
N ALA A 45 6.43 -7.94 -7.70
CA ALA A 45 7.15 -9.03 -7.06
C ALA A 45 7.40 -8.72 -5.57
N ASN A 46 7.44 -9.78 -4.76
CA ASN A 46 7.82 -9.66 -3.36
C ASN A 46 9.22 -9.03 -3.22
N GLY A 47 9.32 -8.06 -2.30
CA GLY A 47 10.56 -7.34 -2.00
C GLY A 47 10.75 -6.06 -2.80
N GLN A 48 9.88 -5.75 -3.75
CA GLN A 48 9.93 -4.47 -4.46
C GLN A 48 9.61 -3.32 -3.51
N VAL A 49 10.35 -2.22 -3.68
CA VAL A 49 10.24 -1.00 -2.89
C VAL A 49 10.19 0.19 -3.84
N PHE A 50 9.20 1.07 -3.65
CA PHE A 50 9.04 2.29 -4.42
C PHE A 50 9.06 3.49 -3.47
N ASP A 51 10.04 4.36 -3.62
CA ASP A 51 10.16 5.61 -2.87
C ASP A 51 9.43 6.73 -3.62
N VAL A 52 8.24 7.06 -3.15
CA VAL A 52 7.29 7.93 -3.85
C VAL A 52 7.15 9.33 -3.24
N LEU A 53 7.72 9.56 -2.05
CA LEU A 53 7.65 10.82 -1.32
C LEU A 53 8.98 11.13 -0.62
N ASP A 54 9.41 12.39 -0.64
CA ASP A 54 10.58 12.84 0.13
C ASP A 54 10.40 14.27 0.64
N TRP A 55 10.85 14.50 1.86
CA TRP A 55 10.59 15.72 2.60
C TRP A 55 11.66 16.00 3.65
N ALA A 56 11.80 17.28 4.00
CA ALA A 56 12.54 17.70 5.20
C ALA A 56 11.64 17.73 6.45
N SER A 57 10.37 18.10 6.30
CA SER A 57 9.38 18.04 7.38
C SER A 57 8.00 17.63 6.87
N LEU A 58 7.34 16.72 7.57
CA LEU A 58 6.01 16.21 7.22
C LEU A 58 4.94 16.71 8.19
N GLY A 59 3.80 17.13 7.65
CA GLY A 59 2.58 17.38 8.40
C GLY A 59 1.40 16.64 7.78
N GLY A 60 0.59 15.99 8.62
CA GLY A 60 -0.60 15.25 8.15
C GLY A 60 -0.27 13.93 7.44
N THR A 61 -1.31 13.31 6.89
CA THR A 61 -1.29 12.07 6.11
C THR A 61 -2.38 12.15 5.05
N PHE A 62 -2.31 11.33 4.01
CA PHE A 62 -3.46 11.18 3.12
C PHE A 62 -4.64 10.56 3.89
N GLU A 63 -5.84 11.08 3.67
CA GLU A 63 -7.09 10.49 4.15
C GLU A 63 -7.39 9.17 3.42
N THR A 64 -7.01 9.07 2.15
CA THR A 64 -7.20 7.88 1.31
C THR A 64 -5.92 7.53 0.55
N VAL A 65 -5.55 6.25 0.56
CA VAL A 65 -4.43 5.71 -0.22
C VAL A 65 -4.97 4.60 -1.13
N ASN A 66 -5.06 4.89 -2.42
CA ASN A 66 -5.45 3.91 -3.43
C ASN A 66 -4.17 3.31 -4.04
N LEU A 67 -4.05 1.99 -3.97
CA LEU A 67 -2.91 1.25 -4.51
C LEU A 67 -3.36 0.27 -5.60
N PRO A 68 -2.49 -0.05 -6.57
CA PRO A 68 -2.78 -1.09 -7.57
C PRO A 68 -3.05 -2.44 -6.90
N THR A 69 -3.97 -3.20 -7.48
CA THR A 69 -4.20 -4.60 -7.09
C THR A 69 -2.94 -5.43 -7.34
N LEU A 70 -2.57 -6.26 -6.37
CA LEU A 70 -1.46 -7.19 -6.48
C LEU A 70 -1.95 -8.61 -6.82
N ALA A 71 -1.05 -9.43 -7.35
CA ALA A 71 -1.30 -10.86 -7.52
C ALA A 71 -1.59 -11.54 -6.17
N ALA A 72 -2.33 -12.66 -6.21
CA ALA A 72 -2.69 -13.40 -5.01
C ALA A 72 -1.44 -13.85 -4.22
N GLY A 73 -1.49 -13.72 -2.89
CA GLY A 73 -0.37 -14.01 -2.00
C GLY A 73 0.62 -12.86 -1.82
N LEU A 74 0.35 -11.69 -2.38
CA LEU A 74 1.09 -10.45 -2.12
C LEU A 74 0.17 -9.40 -1.47
N SER A 75 0.78 -8.51 -0.70
CA SER A 75 0.13 -7.35 -0.08
C SER A 75 1.05 -6.14 -0.09
N TRP A 76 0.46 -4.94 -0.07
CA TRP A 76 1.21 -3.71 0.16
C TRP A 76 1.52 -3.52 1.63
N ASP A 77 2.77 -3.15 1.93
CA ASP A 77 3.20 -2.61 3.21
C ASP A 77 3.46 -1.11 3.04
N THR A 78 2.71 -0.31 3.79
CA THR A 78 2.74 1.15 3.79
C THR A 78 3.25 1.73 5.11
N SER A 79 3.82 0.88 5.97
CA SER A 79 4.34 1.31 7.29
C SER A 79 5.41 2.40 7.17
N ASP A 80 6.14 2.41 6.05
CA ASP A 80 7.21 3.35 5.77
C ASP A 80 6.79 4.57 4.91
N LEU A 81 5.53 4.64 4.46
CA LEU A 81 5.06 5.70 3.55
C LEU A 81 5.21 7.11 4.14
N TYR A 82 5.06 7.25 5.47
CA TYR A 82 5.13 8.53 6.18
C TYR A 82 6.39 8.67 7.05
N THR A 83 7.35 7.75 6.93
CA THR A 83 8.65 7.79 7.62
C THR A 83 9.79 7.99 6.62
N THR A 84 9.79 7.22 5.53
CA THR A 84 10.81 7.27 4.47
C THR A 84 10.21 7.46 3.07
N GLY A 85 8.88 7.47 2.94
CA GLY A 85 8.21 7.70 1.66
C GLY A 85 8.00 6.44 0.83
N GLU A 86 8.20 5.27 1.43
CA GLU A 86 8.28 4.00 0.71
C GLU A 86 6.97 3.20 0.73
N LEU A 87 6.65 2.59 -0.41
CA LEU A 87 5.65 1.55 -0.58
C LEU A 87 6.36 0.24 -0.89
N ARG A 88 6.02 -0.84 -0.17
CA ARG A 88 6.68 -2.14 -0.32
C ARG A 88 5.70 -3.24 -0.67
N VAL A 89 6.15 -4.17 -1.51
CA VAL A 89 5.40 -5.38 -1.83
C VAL A 89 5.92 -6.51 -0.96
N VAL A 90 5.06 -7.09 -0.14
CA VAL A 90 5.39 -8.18 0.80
C VAL A 90 4.47 -9.38 0.57
N PRO A 91 4.78 -10.58 1.08
CA PRO A 91 3.87 -11.71 0.99
C PRO A 91 2.64 -11.46 1.87
N GLU A 92 1.47 -11.96 1.47
CA GLU A 92 0.25 -11.89 2.29
C GLU A 92 0.54 -12.52 3.67
N PRO A 93 0.25 -11.82 4.78
CA PRO A 93 0.42 -12.39 6.11
C PRO A 93 -0.40 -13.68 6.25
N ALA A 94 0.26 -14.80 6.55
CA ALA A 94 -0.38 -16.12 6.64
C ALA A 94 -1.59 -16.18 7.60
N THR A 95 -1.68 -15.25 8.55
CA THR A 95 -2.81 -15.06 9.45
C THR A 95 -4.12 -14.77 8.71
N MET A 96 -4.08 -14.02 7.60
CA MET A 96 -5.28 -13.72 6.80
C MET A 96 -5.80 -14.99 6.12
N SER A 97 -4.92 -15.79 5.52
CA SER A 97 -5.29 -17.07 4.91
C SER A 97 -5.84 -18.09 5.93
N LEU A 98 -5.27 -18.12 7.14
CA LEU A 98 -5.72 -19.02 8.21
C LEU A 98 -7.12 -18.67 8.75
N LEU A 99 -7.50 -17.40 8.78
CA LEU A 99 -8.83 -16.97 9.21
C LEU A 99 -9.94 -17.47 8.26
N PHE A 100 -9.67 -17.57 6.95
CA PHE A 100 -10.62 -18.11 5.98
C PHE A 100 -10.74 -19.65 6.05
N VAL A 101 -9.65 -20.36 6.36
CA VAL A 101 -9.69 -21.83 6.54
C VAL A 101 -10.34 -22.22 7.88
N GLY A 102 -10.14 -21.42 8.94
CA GLY A 102 -10.67 -21.68 10.28
C GLY A 102 -12.20 -21.65 10.38
N LEU A 103 -12.88 -20.78 9.63
CA LEU A 103 -14.36 -20.68 9.66
C LEU A 103 -15.07 -21.88 9.02
N ILE A 104 -14.44 -22.57 8.07
CA ILE A 104 -14.97 -23.81 7.49
C ILE A 104 -14.75 -25.00 8.45
N GLY A 105 -13.60 -25.05 9.13
CA GLY A 105 -13.25 -26.14 10.06
C GLY A 105 -14.09 -26.15 11.36
N VAL A 106 -14.35 -24.99 11.96
CA VAL A 106 -15.11 -24.91 13.22
C VAL A 106 -16.60 -25.21 13.02
N ALA A 107 -17.19 -24.80 11.89
CA ALA A 107 -18.59 -25.12 11.55
C ALA A 107 -18.81 -26.62 11.29
N GLY A 108 -17.78 -27.34 10.82
CA GLY A 108 -17.82 -28.79 10.61
C GLY A 108 -17.77 -29.60 11.91
N LEU A 109 -17.07 -29.11 12.94
CA LEU A 109 -16.91 -29.83 14.22
C LEU A 109 -18.09 -29.63 15.18
N ALA A 110 -18.86 -28.54 15.02
CA ALA A 110 -20.03 -28.27 15.86
C ALA A 110 -21.24 -29.19 15.59
N ARG A 111 -21.24 -29.95 14.48
CA ARG A 111 -22.37 -30.81 14.06
C ARG A 111 -22.25 -32.28 14.47
N ARG A 112 -21.24 -32.69 15.25
CA ARG A 112 -21.09 -34.07 15.71
C ARG A 112 -21.09 -34.16 17.23
N ARG A 113 -22.28 -34.18 17.82
CA ARG A 113 -22.53 -34.80 19.12
C ARG A 113 -23.78 -35.70 19.01
N PRO A 114 -23.72 -36.96 19.51
CA PRO A 114 -24.73 -38.00 19.31
C PRO A 114 -26.05 -37.74 20.03
#